data_AF-A0AAV7TWF4-F1
#
_entry.id   AF-A0AAV7TWF4-F1
#
_cell.length_a   1.000
_cell.length_b   1.000
_cell.length_c   1.000
_cell.angle_alpha   90.00
_cell.angle_beta   90.00
_cell.angle_gamma   90.00
#
_symmetry.space_group_name_H-M   'P 1'
#
loop_
_entity.id
_entity.type
_entity.pdbx_description
1 polymer ?
#
loop_
_entity_poly.entity_id
_entity_poly.type
_entity_poly.pdbx_seq_one_letter_code
_entity_poly.pdbx_strand_id
1 'polypeptide(L)'
;MADISDLKQTLKPKLDTVTIDVSLLRADFKKMTEKVNRAETHIQALHSMCKRLEELVELLTKQQTVMEARLEDQEGRAGRNNIRVVGVPEGAEGPSVDLFLEDLILSHFFSVERAHRVPIPLPKLVAPLRTISARILNYRDRDAILQAALTHGDPLYENVQIRIFPDFTRPKSEA
;
A
#
# COMPACT_ATOMS: atom_id res chain seq x y z
N MET A 1 -32.73 66.69 -56.88
CA MET A 1 -32.94 67.12 -55.46
C MET A 1 -33.76 66.09 -54.68
N ALA A 2 -34.81 65.47 -55.27
CA ALA A 2 -35.62 64.46 -54.59
C ALA A 2 -34.86 63.17 -54.22
N ASP A 3 -34.02 62.63 -55.12
CA ASP A 3 -33.33 61.34 -54.89
C ASP A 3 -32.32 61.37 -53.73
N ILE A 4 -31.64 62.51 -53.52
CA ILE A 4 -30.69 62.68 -52.40
C ILE A 4 -31.44 62.74 -51.05
N SER A 5 -32.65 63.30 -51.04
CA SER A 5 -33.48 63.34 -49.84
C SER A 5 -33.97 61.94 -49.46
N ASP A 6 -34.41 61.16 -50.46
CA ASP A 6 -34.92 59.80 -50.27
C ASP A 6 -33.81 58.84 -49.81
N LEU A 7 -32.60 59.00 -50.37
CA LEU A 7 -31.41 58.27 -49.93
C LEU A 7 -31.06 58.58 -48.47
N LYS A 8 -31.09 59.87 -48.07
CA LYS A 8 -30.86 60.30 -46.68
C LYS A 8 -31.90 59.72 -45.73
N GLN A 9 -33.17 59.71 -46.14
CA GLN A 9 -34.28 59.18 -45.35
C GLN A 9 -34.18 57.65 -45.17
N THR A 10 -33.57 56.95 -46.14
CA THR A 10 -33.33 55.50 -46.08
C THR A 10 -32.07 55.12 -45.30
N LEU A 11 -31.00 55.91 -45.38
CA LEU A 11 -29.71 55.65 -44.72
C LEU A 11 -29.71 55.98 -43.22
N LYS A 12 -30.41 57.05 -42.82
CA LYS A 12 -30.47 57.48 -41.42
C LYS A 12 -30.96 56.38 -40.45
N PRO A 13 -32.10 55.70 -40.67
CA PRO A 13 -32.56 54.65 -39.77
C PRO A 13 -31.59 53.47 -39.71
N LYS A 14 -30.93 53.11 -40.84
CA LYS A 14 -29.91 52.05 -40.85
C LYS A 14 -28.69 52.43 -40.02
N LEU A 15 -28.25 53.69 -40.08
CA LEU A 15 -27.15 54.20 -39.27
C LEU A 15 -27.52 54.22 -37.78
N ASP A 16 -28.76 54.59 -37.45
CA ASP A 16 -29.28 54.56 -36.09
C ASP A 16 -29.35 53.11 -35.55
N THR A 17 -29.82 52.15 -36.36
CA THR A 17 -29.80 50.71 -36.02
C THR A 17 -28.37 50.22 -35.77
N VAL A 18 -27.43 50.52 -36.67
CA VAL A 18 -26.01 50.13 -36.49
C VAL A 18 -25.42 50.74 -35.23
N THR A 19 -25.79 51.98 -34.90
CA THR A 19 -25.33 52.63 -33.66
C THR A 19 -25.86 51.92 -32.42
N ILE A 20 -27.12 51.50 -32.43
CA ILE A 20 -27.73 50.71 -31.35
C ILE A 20 -27.02 49.35 -31.23
N ASP A 21 -26.84 48.62 -32.33
CA ASP A 21 -26.19 47.31 -32.33
C ASP A 21 -24.74 47.40 -31.81
N VAL A 22 -23.98 48.41 -32.23
CA VAL A 22 -22.63 48.67 -31.71
C VAL A 22 -22.63 48.93 -30.21
N SER A 23 -23.64 49.64 -29.70
CA SER A 23 -23.78 49.89 -28.26
C SER A 23 -24.08 48.62 -27.46
N LEU A 24 -24.94 47.74 -28.00
CA LEU A 24 -25.28 46.44 -27.41
C LEU A 24 -24.06 45.50 -27.42
N LEU A 25 -23.36 45.41 -28.56
CA LEU A 25 -22.12 44.65 -28.69
C LEU A 25 -21.07 45.12 -27.68
N ARG A 26 -20.93 46.43 -27.46
CA ARG A 26 -20.01 46.99 -26.45
C ARG A 26 -20.39 46.55 -25.04
N ALA A 27 -21.68 46.53 -24.71
CA ALA A 27 -22.16 46.08 -23.41
C ALA A 27 -21.90 44.58 -23.20
N ASP A 28 -22.15 43.75 -24.21
CA ASP A 28 -21.91 42.32 -24.13
C ASP A 28 -20.42 41.99 -24.12
N PHE A 29 -19.58 42.74 -24.85
CA PHE A 29 -18.13 42.62 -24.77
C PHE A 29 -17.62 42.90 -23.35
N LYS A 30 -18.15 43.94 -22.69
CA LYS A 30 -17.81 44.24 -21.29
C LYS A 30 -18.19 43.09 -20.35
N LYS A 31 -19.40 42.53 -20.47
CA LYS A 31 -19.82 41.36 -19.69
C LYS A 31 -18.92 40.15 -19.95
N MET A 32 -18.50 39.95 -21.21
CA MET A 32 -17.60 38.87 -21.60
C MET A 32 -16.22 39.05 -20.97
N THR A 33 -15.64 40.25 -21.00
CA THR A 33 -14.38 40.56 -20.32
C THR A 33 -14.47 40.28 -18.82
N GLU A 34 -15.56 40.66 -18.16
CA GLU A 34 -15.74 40.36 -16.73
C GLU A 34 -15.83 38.86 -16.45
N LYS A 35 -16.51 38.08 -17.31
CA LYS A 35 -16.57 36.62 -17.20
C LYS A 35 -15.19 35.98 -17.41
N VAL A 36 -14.42 36.46 -18.40
CA VAL A 36 -13.07 35.99 -18.68
C VAL A 36 -12.16 36.25 -17.49
N ASN A 37 -12.14 37.46 -16.94
CA ASN A 37 -11.34 37.79 -15.76
C ASN A 37 -11.69 36.90 -14.55
N ARG A 38 -12.98 36.64 -14.31
CA ARG A 38 -13.42 35.72 -13.25
C ARG A 38 -12.92 34.29 -13.51
N ALA A 39 -13.02 33.80 -14.74
CA ALA A 39 -12.50 32.48 -15.10
C ALA A 39 -10.98 32.39 -14.91
N GLU A 40 -10.23 33.42 -15.33
CA GLU A 40 -8.77 33.48 -15.17
C GLU A 40 -8.35 33.45 -13.70
N THR A 41 -8.98 34.25 -12.84
CA THR A 41 -8.69 34.22 -11.39
C THR A 41 -9.00 32.87 -10.76
N HIS A 42 -10.09 32.22 -11.19
CA HIS A 42 -10.44 30.88 -10.73
C HIS A 42 -9.44 29.83 -11.20
N ILE A 43 -8.99 29.90 -12.45
CA ILE A 43 -7.95 29.02 -13.01
C ILE A 43 -6.63 29.21 -12.28
N GLN A 44 -6.24 30.45 -11.98
CA GLN A 44 -5.02 30.73 -11.20
C GLN A 44 -5.10 30.12 -9.79
N ALA A 45 -6.26 30.25 -9.12
CA ALA A 45 -6.48 29.64 -7.81
C ALA A 45 -6.40 28.11 -7.89
N LEU A 46 -7.07 27.49 -8.87
CA LEU A 46 -7.00 26.05 -9.10
C LEU A 46 -5.57 25.57 -9.40
N HIS A 47 -4.83 26.27 -10.24
CA HIS A 47 -3.44 25.95 -10.55
C HIS A 47 -2.56 25.99 -9.30
N SER A 48 -2.73 27.00 -8.44
CA SER A 48 -2.01 27.08 -7.16
C SER A 48 -2.35 25.92 -6.22
N MET A 49 -3.62 25.50 -6.20
CA MET A 49 -4.06 24.36 -5.40
C MET A 49 -3.50 23.04 -5.94
N CYS A 50 -3.53 22.81 -7.25
CA CYS A 50 -2.96 21.62 -7.87
C CYS A 50 -1.48 21.49 -7.55
N LYS A 51 -0.70 22.57 -7.69
CA LYS A 51 0.73 22.57 -7.34
C LYS A 51 0.97 22.17 -5.88
N ARG A 52 0.19 22.74 -4.94
CA ARG A 52 0.30 22.38 -3.52
C ARG A 52 -0.08 20.91 -3.27
N LEU A 53 -1.07 20.38 -3.99
CA LEU A 53 -1.45 18.97 -3.88
C LEU A 53 -0.35 18.05 -4.42
N GLU A 54 0.27 18.39 -5.54
CA GLU A 54 1.42 17.65 -6.10
C GLU A 54 2.59 17.60 -5.09
N GLU A 55 2.96 18.74 -4.50
CA GLU A 55 4.00 18.82 -3.47
C GLU A 55 3.67 17.96 -2.24
N LEU A 56 2.40 17.95 -1.81
CA LEU A 56 1.94 17.11 -0.70
C LEU A 56 1.97 15.61 -1.05
N VAL A 57 1.56 15.24 -2.26
CA VAL A 57 1.61 13.84 -2.73
C VAL A 57 3.06 13.36 -2.79
N GLU A 58 3.98 14.18 -3.31
CA GLU A 58 5.41 13.85 -3.29
C GLU A 58 5.96 13.69 -1.88
N LEU A 59 5.56 14.54 -0.93
CA LEU A 59 5.98 14.42 0.46
C LEU A 59 5.45 13.14 1.09
N LEU A 60 4.17 12.83 0.89
CA LEU A 60 3.51 11.66 1.47
C LEU A 60 4.07 10.36 0.89
N THR A 61 4.34 10.30 -0.42
CA THR A 61 4.96 9.13 -1.04
C THR A 61 6.38 8.89 -0.52
N LYS A 62 7.18 9.96 -0.33
CA LYS A 62 8.49 9.88 0.32
C LYS A 62 8.39 9.39 1.77
N GLN A 63 7.42 9.87 2.53
CA GLN A 63 7.21 9.40 3.91
C GLN A 63 6.76 7.94 3.95
N GLN A 64 5.87 7.53 3.06
CA GLN A 64 5.38 6.16 2.96
C GLN A 64 6.53 5.18 2.68
N THR A 65 7.35 5.45 1.67
CA THR A 65 8.51 4.59 1.34
C THR A 65 9.49 4.45 2.51
N VAL A 66 9.76 5.53 3.25
CA VAL A 66 10.61 5.48 4.45
C VAL A 66 9.94 4.65 5.55
N MET A 67 8.63 4.79 5.77
CA MET A 67 7.91 4.01 6.77
C MET A 67 7.87 2.53 6.41
N GLU A 68 7.65 2.19 5.14
CA GLU A 68 7.66 0.82 4.64
C GLU A 68 9.03 0.16 4.84
N ALA A 69 10.12 0.85 4.49
CA ALA A 69 11.48 0.35 4.73
C ALA A 69 11.79 0.15 6.23
N ARG A 70 11.32 1.05 7.09
CA ARG A 70 11.47 0.92 8.55
C ARG A 70 10.66 -0.25 9.10
N LEU A 71 9.43 -0.44 8.60
CA LEU A 71 8.57 -1.54 9.00
C LEU A 71 9.18 -2.88 8.59
N GLU A 72 9.71 -2.99 7.38
CA GLU A 72 10.38 -4.19 6.90
C GLU A 72 11.62 -4.52 7.76
N ASP A 73 12.46 -3.53 8.10
CA ASP A 73 13.60 -3.73 8.99
C ASP A 73 13.16 -4.15 10.41
N GLN A 74 12.09 -3.55 10.95
CA GLN A 74 11.55 -3.92 12.26
C GLN A 74 10.97 -5.33 12.28
N GLU A 75 10.17 -5.69 11.27
CA GLU A 75 9.60 -7.03 11.10
C GLU A 75 10.72 -8.07 10.96
N GLY A 76 11.72 -7.78 10.12
CA GLY A 76 12.90 -8.62 9.96
C GLY A 76 13.65 -8.81 11.28
N ARG A 77 13.88 -7.74 12.04
CA ARG A 77 14.53 -7.80 13.38
C ARG A 77 13.71 -8.60 14.38
N ALA A 78 12.40 -8.41 14.39
CA ALA A 78 11.49 -9.09 15.31
C ALA A 78 11.43 -10.61 15.04
N GLY A 79 11.48 -11.00 13.76
CA GLY A 79 11.44 -12.39 13.29
C GLY A 79 12.77 -13.13 13.26
N ARG A 80 13.92 -12.45 13.44
CA ARG A 80 15.26 -13.09 13.36
C ARG A 80 15.43 -14.31 14.26
N ASN A 81 14.83 -14.29 15.44
CA ASN A 81 14.92 -15.40 16.39
C ASN A 81 13.80 -16.43 16.23
N ASN A 82 12.94 -16.27 15.24
CA ASN A 82 11.82 -17.17 15.00
C ASN A 82 12.21 -18.26 13.98
N ILE A 83 11.66 -19.45 14.19
CA ILE A 83 11.70 -20.60 13.28
C ILE A 83 10.29 -21.02 12.90
N ARG A 84 10.16 -21.62 11.73
CA ARG A 84 8.94 -22.23 11.23
C ARG A 84 9.11 -23.73 11.14
N VAL A 85 8.20 -24.46 11.78
CA VAL A 85 8.18 -25.93 11.78
C VAL A 85 6.97 -26.40 10.99
N VAL A 86 7.22 -27.13 9.90
CA VAL A 86 6.21 -27.58 8.91
C VAL A 86 6.13 -29.10 8.92
N GLY A 87 4.91 -29.65 8.83
CA GLY A 87 4.70 -31.10 8.73
C GLY A 87 4.29 -31.77 10.05
N VAL A 88 4.14 -31.02 11.14
CA VAL A 88 3.64 -31.56 12.41
C VAL A 88 2.15 -31.89 12.30
N PRO A 89 1.73 -33.14 12.53
CA PRO A 89 0.32 -33.51 12.53
C PRO A 89 -0.50 -32.67 13.52
N GLU A 90 -1.69 -32.24 13.12
CA GLU A 90 -2.57 -31.45 13.99
C GLU A 90 -2.93 -32.26 15.25
N GLY A 91 -2.69 -31.70 16.43
CA GLY A 91 -2.97 -32.34 17.71
C GLY A 91 -1.85 -33.21 18.30
N ALA A 92 -0.76 -33.46 17.55
CA ALA A 92 0.41 -34.21 18.06
C ALA A 92 1.13 -33.49 19.22
N GLU A 93 0.99 -32.17 19.31
CA GLU A 93 1.66 -31.31 20.29
C GLU A 93 1.15 -31.49 21.72
N GLY A 94 -0.03 -32.09 21.90
CA GLY A 94 -0.70 -32.15 23.19
C GLY A 94 -1.05 -30.75 23.75
N PRO A 95 -0.88 -30.53 25.07
CA PRO A 95 -1.35 -29.29 25.71
C PRO A 95 -0.40 -28.09 25.55
N SER A 96 0.88 -28.31 25.22
CA SER A 96 1.87 -27.25 25.08
C SER A 96 2.75 -27.50 23.86
N VAL A 97 2.64 -26.59 22.90
CA VAL A 97 3.46 -26.59 21.67
C VAL A 97 4.93 -26.31 21.99
N ASP A 98 5.19 -25.53 23.04
CA ASP A 98 6.54 -25.19 23.49
C ASP A 98 7.31 -26.45 23.91
N LEU A 99 6.73 -27.22 24.83
CA LEU A 99 7.33 -28.46 25.34
C LEU A 99 7.48 -29.51 24.24
N PHE A 100 6.49 -29.62 23.35
CA PHE A 100 6.57 -30.52 22.21
C PHE A 100 7.78 -30.20 21.31
N LEU A 101 8.06 -28.92 21.05
CA LEU A 101 9.20 -28.54 20.23
C LEU A 101 10.54 -28.74 20.93
N GLU A 102 10.60 -28.50 22.24
CA GLU A 102 11.80 -28.79 23.05
C GLU A 102 12.15 -30.28 23.01
N ASP A 103 11.14 -31.15 23.13
CA ASP A 103 11.30 -32.61 23.03
C ASP A 103 11.67 -33.05 21.60
N LEU A 104 10.99 -32.51 20.58
CA LEU A 104 11.15 -32.91 19.19
C LEU A 104 12.55 -32.60 18.63
N ILE A 105 13.08 -31.41 18.94
CA ILE A 105 14.33 -30.91 18.35
C ILE A 105 15.56 -31.44 19.15
N LEU A 106 15.34 -32.36 20.10
CA LEU A 106 16.35 -33.23 20.74
C LEU A 106 17.62 -32.51 21.18
N SER A 107 17.47 -31.36 21.83
CA SER A 107 18.58 -30.80 22.59
C SER A 107 18.01 -30.07 23.79
N HIS A 108 18.23 -30.63 24.98
CA HIS A 108 17.92 -30.04 26.29
C HIS A 108 18.72 -28.74 26.56
N PHE A 109 19.28 -28.11 25.53
CA PHE A 109 20.22 -27.00 25.60
C PHE A 109 19.68 -25.69 25.02
N PHE A 110 18.47 -25.66 24.45
CA PHE A 110 17.84 -24.42 24.02
C PHE A 110 16.46 -24.27 24.64
N SER A 111 16.06 -23.02 24.87
CA SER A 111 14.76 -22.67 25.44
C SER A 111 13.88 -22.05 24.37
N VAL A 112 12.66 -22.57 24.24
CA VAL A 112 11.61 -21.97 23.42
C VAL A 112 10.94 -20.87 24.25
N GLU A 113 11.01 -19.62 23.79
CA GLU A 113 10.35 -18.50 24.47
C GLU A 113 8.84 -18.57 24.27
N ARG A 114 8.41 -18.91 23.05
CA ARG A 114 7.00 -19.04 22.67
C ARG A 114 6.85 -19.81 21.36
N ALA A 115 5.91 -20.73 21.31
CA ALA A 115 5.53 -21.49 20.14
C ALA A 115 4.01 -21.54 20.01
N HIS A 116 3.54 -21.43 18.78
CA HIS A 116 2.11 -21.51 18.48
C HIS A 116 1.89 -21.90 17.03
N ARG A 117 0.75 -22.54 16.76
CA ARG A 117 0.30 -22.72 15.38
C ARG A 117 -0.14 -21.38 14.80
N VAL A 118 0.25 -21.12 13.55
CA VAL A 118 -0.18 -19.93 12.83
C VAL A 118 -1.72 -19.97 12.71
N PRO A 119 -2.44 -18.88 13.06
CA PRO A 119 -3.90 -18.85 13.15
C PRO A 119 -4.55 -18.77 11.76
N ILE A 120 -4.38 -19.81 10.96
CA ILE A 120 -5.05 -20.02 9.67
C ILE A 120 -6.22 -20.98 9.91
N PRO A 121 -7.34 -20.87 9.15
CA PRO A 121 -8.44 -21.84 9.24
C PRO A 121 -7.92 -23.27 9.19
N LEU A 122 -8.50 -24.13 10.04
CA LEU A 122 -8.05 -25.51 10.18
C LEU A 122 -8.06 -26.18 8.81
N PRO A 123 -6.94 -26.77 8.36
CA PRO A 123 -6.90 -27.44 7.09
C PRO A 123 -7.93 -28.58 7.06
N LYS A 124 -8.71 -28.65 5.98
CA LYS A 124 -9.51 -29.85 5.65
C LYS A 124 -8.55 -31.04 5.48
N LEU A 125 -9.03 -32.29 5.51
CA LEU A 125 -8.20 -33.51 5.39
C LEU A 125 -7.18 -33.52 4.22
N VAL A 126 -7.38 -32.69 3.20
CA VAL A 126 -6.53 -32.57 1.99
C VAL A 126 -5.64 -31.31 2.01
N ALA A 127 -5.86 -30.38 2.94
CA ALA A 127 -5.13 -29.13 3.03
C ALA A 127 -3.84 -29.28 3.85
N PRO A 128 -2.82 -28.44 3.59
CA PRO A 128 -1.53 -28.53 4.28
C PRO A 128 -1.67 -28.25 5.78
N LEU A 129 -1.01 -29.08 6.60
CA LEU A 129 -0.93 -28.93 8.06
C LEU A 129 -0.47 -27.52 8.44
N ARG A 130 -1.03 -26.92 9.50
CA ARG A 130 -0.62 -25.57 9.90
C ARG A 130 0.83 -25.57 10.37
N THR A 131 1.55 -24.53 9.97
CA THR A 131 2.91 -24.29 10.43
C THR A 131 2.89 -23.88 11.90
N ILE A 132 3.88 -24.33 12.66
CA ILE A 132 4.17 -23.81 13.99
C ILE A 132 5.20 -22.69 13.82
N SER A 133 4.94 -21.52 14.41
CA SER A 133 5.94 -20.46 14.57
C SER A 133 6.44 -20.50 16.00
N ALA A 134 7.76 -20.63 16.16
CA ALA A 134 8.42 -20.70 17.45
C ALA A 134 9.53 -19.65 17.55
N ARG A 135 9.56 -18.92 18.66
CA ARG A 135 10.58 -17.95 19.00
C ARG A 135 11.59 -18.62 19.94
N ILE A 136 12.85 -18.63 19.51
CA ILE A 136 13.95 -19.18 20.30
C ILE A 136 14.56 -18.05 21.13
N LEU A 137 14.87 -18.34 22.39
CA LEU A 137 15.37 -17.32 23.33
C LEU A 137 16.70 -16.71 22.85
N ASN A 138 17.66 -17.54 22.42
CA ASN A 138 18.96 -17.09 21.91
C ASN A 138 19.10 -17.29 20.40
N TYR A 139 19.67 -16.29 19.71
CA TYR A 139 19.92 -16.38 18.27
C TYR A 139 20.91 -17.49 17.89
N ARG A 140 21.87 -17.81 18.77
CA ARG A 140 22.87 -18.87 18.54
C ARG A 140 22.22 -20.24 18.48
N ASP A 141 21.27 -20.47 19.38
CA ASP A 141 20.51 -21.72 19.46
C ASP A 141 19.64 -21.86 18.21
N ARG A 142 18.97 -20.77 17.80
CA ARG A 142 18.23 -20.70 16.54
C ARG A 142 19.10 -21.07 15.35
N ASP A 143 20.28 -20.48 15.22
CA ASP A 143 21.21 -20.76 14.12
C ASP A 143 21.68 -22.23 14.16
N ALA A 144 21.99 -22.76 15.34
CA ALA A 144 22.38 -24.16 15.50
C ALA A 144 21.27 -25.13 15.06
N ILE A 145 20.00 -24.86 15.43
CA ILE A 145 18.84 -25.65 15.01
C ILE A 145 18.71 -25.63 13.47
N LEU A 146 18.80 -24.45 12.86
CA LEU A 146 18.70 -24.32 11.40
C LEU A 146 19.86 -25.01 10.67
N GLN A 147 21.08 -24.90 11.19
CA GLN A 147 22.25 -25.59 10.62
C GLN A 147 22.15 -27.11 10.78
N ALA A 148 21.63 -27.59 11.91
CA ALA A 148 21.41 -29.01 12.15
C ALA A 148 20.38 -29.57 11.16
N ALA A 149 19.25 -28.88 10.96
CA ALA A 149 18.24 -29.27 9.97
C ALA A 149 18.81 -29.33 8.54
N LEU A 150 19.70 -28.41 8.17
CA LEU A 150 20.37 -28.42 6.86
C LEU A 150 21.42 -29.53 6.72
N THR A 151 22.16 -29.83 7.78
CA THR A 151 23.32 -30.73 7.74
C THR A 151 22.93 -32.19 7.94
N HIS A 152 22.06 -32.45 8.93
CA HIS A 152 21.63 -33.79 9.32
C HIS A 152 20.32 -34.20 8.66
N GLY A 153 19.65 -33.26 7.98
CA GLY A 153 18.34 -33.45 7.39
C GLY A 153 17.20 -33.18 8.36
N ASP A 154 16.00 -33.25 7.82
CA ASP A 154 14.75 -32.99 8.52
C ASP A 154 14.43 -34.11 9.54
N PRO A 155 14.07 -33.78 10.79
CA PRO A 155 13.67 -34.80 11.77
C PRO A 155 12.41 -35.55 11.35
N LEU A 156 12.34 -36.83 11.72
CA LEU A 156 11.17 -37.68 11.54
C LEU A 156 10.37 -37.74 12.84
N TYR A 157 9.09 -37.45 12.77
CA TYR A 157 8.14 -37.64 13.86
C TYR A 157 7.04 -38.59 13.39
N GLU A 158 6.87 -39.74 14.05
CA GLU A 158 5.87 -40.75 13.68
C GLU A 158 5.88 -41.13 12.18
N ASN A 159 7.08 -41.24 11.57
CA ASN A 159 7.30 -41.45 10.13
C ASN A 159 6.90 -40.30 9.19
N VAL A 160 6.58 -39.13 9.74
CA VAL A 160 6.34 -37.89 8.99
C VAL A 160 7.58 -37.01 9.05
N GLN A 161 8.03 -36.54 7.88
CA GLN A 161 9.16 -35.63 7.77
C GLN A 161 8.76 -34.22 8.21
N ILE A 162 9.41 -33.70 9.25
CA ILE A 162 9.21 -32.34 9.76
C ILE A 162 10.30 -31.44 9.22
N ARG A 163 9.91 -30.36 8.55
CA ARG A 163 10.85 -29.39 7.99
C ARG A 163 10.96 -28.15 8.86
N ILE A 164 12.18 -27.68 9.05
CA ILE A 164 12.47 -26.48 9.85
C ILE A 164 13.04 -25.40 8.93
N PHE A 165 12.45 -24.20 8.98
CA PHE A 165 12.85 -23.06 8.18
C PHE A 165 13.05 -21.81 9.04
N PRO A 166 13.89 -20.85 8.61
CA PRO A 166 13.87 -19.52 9.18
C PRO A 166 12.51 -18.83 8.93
N ASP A 167 12.03 -18.09 9.94
CA ASP A 167 10.80 -17.30 9.82
C ASP A 167 11.12 -15.91 9.26
N PHE A 168 11.28 -15.84 7.93
CA PHE A 168 11.41 -14.56 7.25
C PHE A 168 10.04 -13.99 6.90
N THR A 169 9.83 -12.72 7.23
CA THR A 169 8.72 -11.98 6.65
C THR A 169 8.90 -11.95 5.14
N ARG A 170 7.83 -12.27 4.42
CA ARG A 170 7.83 -12.16 2.97
C ARG A 170 8.04 -10.67 2.65
N PRO A 171 9.00 -10.28 1.79
CA PRO A 171 9.02 -8.92 1.27
C PRO A 171 7.63 -8.65 0.69
N LYS A 172 7.03 -7.51 1.00
CA LYS A 172 5.76 -7.13 0.38
C LYS A 172 6.02 -6.92 -1.11
N SER A 173 5.92 -7.99 -1.91
CA SER A 173 5.88 -7.87 -3.35
C SER A 173 4.64 -7.06 -3.67
N GLU A 174 4.82 -5.94 -4.37
CA GLU A 174 3.76 -5.10 -4.92
C GLU A 174 2.65 -5.99 -5.50
N ALA A 175 1.44 -5.82 -4.98
CA ALA A 175 0.23 -6.47 -5.48
C ALA A 175 -0.39 -5.61 -6.59
#